data_AF-A0A944UIT9-F1
#
_entry.id   AF-A0A944UIT9-F1
#
_cell.length_a   1.000
_cell.length_b   1.000
_cell.length_c   1.000
_cell.angle_alpha   90.00
_cell.angle_beta   90.00
_cell.angle_gamma   90.00
#
_symmetry.space_group_name_H-M   'P 1'
#
loop_
_entity.id
_entity.type
_entity.pdbx_description
1 polymer ?
#
loop_
_entity_poly.entity_id
_entity_poly.type
_entity_poly.pdbx_seq_one_letter_code
_entity_poly.pdbx_strand_id
1 'polypeptide(L)'
;MKSSFELAMERMGGNDSSLTDTQKKIISEIDSKYKAKIAERKIFLEKGISDALQKENLEEVDLLRKQVAEEIASLENKAESEKEKIHEQK
;
A
#
# COMPACT_ATOMS: atom_id res chain seq x y z
N MET A 1 16.66 17.71 14.01
CA MET A 1 16.32 18.79 13.06
C MET A 1 14.82 18.72 12.86
N LYS A 2 14.08 19.80 13.15
CA LYS A 2 12.62 19.82 12.94
C LYS A 2 12.33 19.70 11.44
N SER A 3 11.31 18.93 11.08
CA SER A 3 10.84 18.80 9.70
C SER A 3 10.21 20.12 9.24
N SER A 4 10.37 20.47 7.97
CA SER A 4 9.77 21.67 7.37
C SER A 4 8.25 21.73 7.56
N PHE A 5 7.61 20.57 7.73
CA PHE A 5 6.18 20.43 8.01
C PHE A 5 5.80 20.89 9.42
N GLU A 6 6.60 20.54 10.43
CA GLU A 6 6.40 20.97 11.81
C GLU A 6 6.54 22.49 11.93
N LEU A 7 7.52 23.06 11.22
CA LEU A 7 7.77 24.50 11.21
C LEU A 7 6.65 25.30 10.48
N ALA A 8 5.96 24.67 9.53
CA ALA A 8 4.86 25.27 8.79
C ALA A 8 3.55 25.28 9.60
N MET A 9 3.29 24.21 10.36
CA MET A 9 2.13 24.14 11.27
C MET A 9 2.25 25.10 12.46
N GLU A 10 3.46 25.27 13.00
CA GLU A 10 3.73 26.23 14.07
C GLU A 10 3.41 27.69 13.66
N ARG A 11 3.51 28.01 12.35
CA ARG A 11 3.25 29.35 11.81
C ARG A 11 1.80 29.64 11.48
N MET A 12 0.96 28.62 11.33
CA MET A 12 -0.40 28.76 10.82
C MET A 12 -1.42 28.47 11.92
N GLY A 13 -1.35 29.25 13.01
CA GLY A 13 -2.32 29.35 14.13
C GLY A 13 -3.34 28.21 14.19
N GLY A 14 -2.93 27.11 14.83
CA GLY A 14 -3.54 25.79 14.69
C GLY A 14 -5.05 25.68 14.86
N ASN A 15 -5.63 24.84 14.02
CA ASN A 15 -6.79 24.02 14.35
C ASN A 15 -6.41 22.54 14.14
N ASP A 16 -6.72 21.72 15.15
CA ASP A 16 -6.34 20.33 15.39
C ASP A 16 -6.70 19.35 14.26
N SER A 17 -5.83 19.16 13.27
CA SER A 17 -5.97 18.02 12.33
C SER A 17 -4.63 17.49 11.80
N SER A 18 -3.53 17.76 12.49
CA SER A 18 -2.23 17.22 12.13
C SER A 18 -2.01 15.88 12.80
N LEU A 19 -1.75 14.83 12.02
CA LEU A 19 -1.35 13.53 12.56
C LEU A 19 -0.15 13.69 13.50
N THR A 20 -0.19 13.00 14.64
CA THR A 20 0.95 12.84 15.54
C THR A 20 2.09 12.09 14.82
N ASP A 21 3.33 12.26 15.28
CA ASP A 21 4.46 11.55 14.66
C ASP A 21 4.34 10.03 14.82
N THR A 22 3.71 9.57 15.90
CA THR A 22 3.35 8.16 16.08
C THR A 22 2.38 7.70 15.00
N GLN A 23 1.31 8.45 14.73
CA GLN A 23 0.36 8.12 13.66
C GLN A 23 1.03 8.11 12.28
N LYS A 24 1.85 9.11 11.97
CA LYS A 24 2.63 9.15 10.71
C LYS A 24 3.54 7.93 10.57
N LYS A 25 4.21 7.54 11.66
CA LYS A 25 5.07 6.35 11.68
C LYS A 25 4.27 5.09 11.40
N ILE A 26 3.13 4.89 12.07
CA ILE A 26 2.25 3.73 11.86
C ILE A 26 1.76 3.69 10.40
N ILE A 27 1.32 4.82 9.84
CA ILE A 27 0.91 4.91 8.43
C ILE A 27 2.04 4.50 7.49
N SER A 28 3.27 4.99 7.73
CA SER A 28 4.44 4.60 6.93
C SER A 28 4.76 3.11 7.04
N GLU A 29 4.55 2.50 8.20
CA GLU A 29 4.71 1.06 8.41
C GLU A 29 3.63 0.26 7.66
N ILE A 30 2.37 0.73 7.66
CA ILE A 30 1.27 0.16 6.88
C ILE A 30 1.62 0.19 5.38
N ASP A 31 2.02 1.35 4.85
CA ASP A 31 2.41 1.49 3.45
C ASP A 31 3.55 0.54 3.07
N SER A 32 4.58 0.46 3.91
CA SER A 32 5.73 -0.44 3.68
C SER A 32 5.31 -1.92 3.66
N LYS A 33 4.46 -2.32 4.62
CA LYS A 33 3.90 -3.68 4.72
C LYS A 33 3.09 -4.05 3.48
N TYR A 34 2.19 -3.18 3.03
CA TYR A 34 1.34 -3.47 1.88
C TYR A 34 2.09 -3.40 0.56
N LYS A 35 3.06 -2.48 0.42
CA LYS A 35 3.97 -2.44 -0.73
C LYS A 35 4.78 -3.73 -0.87
N ALA A 36 5.28 -4.28 0.25
CA ALA A 36 5.99 -5.56 0.24
C ALA A 36 5.08 -6.71 -0.20
N LYS A 37 3.85 -6.79 0.32
CA LYS A 37 2.86 -7.80 -0.09
C LYS A 37 2.52 -7.71 -1.57
N ILE A 38 2.30 -6.50 -2.09
CA ILE A 38 2.02 -6.29 -3.53
C ILE A 38 3.22 -6.72 -4.38
N ALA A 39 4.44 -6.39 -3.97
CA ALA A 39 5.65 -6.80 -4.68
C ALA A 39 5.79 -8.33 -4.73
N GLU A 40 5.54 -9.02 -3.61
CA GLU A 40 5.52 -10.48 -3.54
C GLU A 40 4.51 -11.09 -4.54
N ARG A 41 3.29 -10.54 -4.61
CA ARG A 41 2.27 -10.99 -5.58
C ARG A 41 2.67 -10.77 -7.03
N LYS A 42 3.31 -9.64 -7.33
CA LYS A 42 3.83 -9.36 -8.68
C LYS A 42 4.95 -10.33 -9.08
N ILE A 43 5.88 -10.62 -8.16
CA ILE A 43 6.95 -11.60 -8.41
C ILE A 43 6.35 -13.00 -8.66
N PHE A 44 5.34 -13.38 -7.86
CA PHE A 44 4.64 -14.64 -8.06
C PHE A 44 3.93 -14.70 -9.42
N LEU A 45 3.25 -13.62 -9.82
CA LEU A 45 2.61 -13.49 -11.14
C LEU A 45 3.63 -13.67 -12.27
N GLU A 46 4.75 -12.96 -12.22
CA GLU A 46 5.79 -13.01 -13.25
C GLU A 46 6.32 -14.43 -13.43
N LYS A 47 6.56 -15.14 -12.31
CA LYS A 47 6.94 -16.55 -12.33
C LYS A 47 5.85 -17.42 -12.94
N GLY A 48 4.60 -17.27 -12.49
CA GLY A 48 3.46 -18.04 -13.01
C GLY A 48 3.20 -17.83 -14.50
N ILE A 49 3.32 -16.59 -14.98
CA ILE A 49 3.22 -16.25 -16.41
C ILE A 49 4.34 -16.93 -17.19
N SER A 50 5.59 -16.87 -16.71
CA SER A 50 6.72 -17.54 -17.36
C SER A 50 6.48 -19.05 -17.50
N ASP A 51 5.99 -19.69 -16.44
CA ASP A 51 5.71 -21.13 -16.43
C ASP A 51 4.53 -21.50 -17.36
N ALA A 52 3.49 -20.65 -17.42
CA ALA A 52 2.34 -20.85 -18.30
C ALA A 52 2.70 -20.63 -19.78
N LEU A 53 3.53 -19.63 -20.08
CA LEU A 53 4.04 -19.39 -21.43
C LEU A 53 4.91 -20.54 -21.95
N GLN A 54 5.75 -21.13 -21.09
CA GLN A 54 6.53 -22.33 -21.44
C GLN A 54 5.64 -23.53 -21.80
N LYS A 55 4.41 -23.58 -21.27
CA LYS A 55 3.40 -24.60 -21.58
C LYS A 55 2.46 -24.19 -22.72
N GLU A 56 2.69 -23.03 -23.35
CA GLU A 56 1.79 -22.43 -24.35
C GLU A 56 0.35 -22.23 -23.84
N ASN A 57 0.16 -22.15 -22.52
CA ASN A 57 -1.14 -22.02 -21.89
C ASN A 57 -1.53 -20.55 -21.70
N LEU A 58 -2.01 -19.91 -22.76
CA LEU A 58 -2.39 -18.49 -22.74
C LEU A 58 -3.62 -18.21 -21.86
N GLU A 59 -4.53 -19.19 -21.71
CA GLU A 59 -5.70 -19.05 -20.84
C GLU A 59 -5.28 -18.90 -19.38
N GLU A 60 -4.30 -19.69 -18.93
CA GLU A 60 -3.74 -19.60 -17.58
C GLU A 60 -3.02 -18.26 -17.34
N VAL A 61 -2.34 -17.70 -18.35
CA VAL A 61 -1.74 -16.35 -18.27
C VAL A 61 -2.80 -15.29 -18.01
N ASP A 62 -3.91 -15.33 -18.73
CA ASP A 62 -5.00 -14.35 -18.58
C ASP A 62 -5.72 -14.49 -17.23
N LEU A 63 -5.92 -15.72 -16.76
CA LEU A 63 -6.49 -15.99 -15.43
C LEU A 63 -5.58 -15.47 -14.32
N LEU A 64 -4.28 -15.75 -14.38
CA LEU A 64 -3.31 -15.28 -13.39
C LEU A 64 -3.26 -13.75 -13.33
N ARG A 65 -3.29 -13.06 -14.48
CA ARG A 65 -3.33 -11.60 -14.54
C ARG A 65 -4.57 -11.02 -13.86
N LYS A 66 -5.75 -11.60 -14.11
CA LYS A 66 -7.01 -11.17 -13.48
C LYS A 66 -6.96 -11.38 -11.96
N GLN A 67 -6.57 -12.58 -11.53
CA GLN A 67 -6.46 -12.91 -10.11
C GLN A 67 -5.54 -11.95 -9.36
N VAL A 68 -4.35 -11.69 -9.90
CA VAL A 68 -3.38 -10.80 -9.23
C VAL A 68 -3.85 -9.34 -9.24
N ALA A 69 -4.56 -8.89 -10.28
CA ALA A 69 -5.16 -7.56 -10.29
C ALA A 69 -6.20 -7.40 -9.17
N GLU A 70 -7.08 -8.39 -8.97
CA GLU A 70 -8.08 -8.41 -7.89
C GLU A 70 -7.42 -8.45 -6.51
N GLU A 71 -6.38 -9.27 -6.33
CA GLU A 71 -5.64 -9.35 -5.08
C GLU A 71 -4.93 -8.04 -4.73
N ILE A 72 -4.28 -7.40 -5.71
CA ILE A 72 -3.62 -6.09 -5.53
C ILE A 72 -4.65 -5.04 -5.11
N ALA A 73 -5.78 -4.95 -5.82
CA ALA A 73 -6.84 -4.02 -5.46
C ALA A 73 -7.38 -4.27 -4.04
N SER A 74 -7.54 -5.53 -3.64
CA SER A 74 -7.93 -5.89 -2.28
C SER A 74 -6.88 -5.45 -1.24
N LEU A 75 -5.59 -5.60 -1.55
CA LEU A 75 -4.50 -5.17 -0.66
C LEU A 75 -4.45 -3.65 -0.52
N GLU A 76 -4.63 -2.90 -1.62
CA GLU A 76 -4.67 -1.44 -1.61
C GLU A 76 -5.87 -0.93 -0.79
N ASN A 77 -7.06 -1.51 -0.99
CA ASN A 77 -8.24 -1.16 -0.19
C ASN A 77 -8.06 -1.44 1.30
N LYS A 78 -7.40 -2.55 1.66
CA LYS A 78 -7.07 -2.86 3.05
C LYS A 78 -6.04 -1.90 3.64
N ALA A 79 -5.04 -1.50 2.86
CA ALA A 79 -4.06 -0.51 3.27
C ALA A 79 -4.74 0.83 3.57
N GLU A 80 -5.65 1.27 2.70
CA GLU A 80 -6.39 2.51 2.89
C GLU A 80 -7.27 2.45 4.14
N SER A 81 -8.06 1.38 4.29
CA SER A 81 -8.89 1.20 5.49
C SER A 81 -8.08 1.12 6.79
N GLU A 82 -6.88 0.52 6.77
CA GLU A 82 -5.99 0.54 7.93
C GLU A 82 -5.48 1.95 8.24
N LYS A 83 -5.09 2.73 7.22
CA LYS A 83 -4.63 4.12 7.42
C LYS A 83 -5.76 5.03 7.91
N GLU A 84 -6.97 4.92 7.36
CA GLU A 84 -8.14 5.70 7.79
C GLU A 84 -8.41 5.52 9.28
N LYS A 85 -8.32 4.29 9.81
CA LYS A 85 -8.45 4.04 11.26
C LYS A 85 -7.40 4.78 12.08
N ILE A 86 -6.19 4.94 11.56
CA ILE A 86 -5.14 5.72 12.24
C ILE A 86 -5.45 7.21 12.19
N HIS A 87 -6.01 7.70 11.08
CA HIS A 87 -6.50 9.07 10.95
C HIS A 87 -7.66 9.38 11.91
N GLU A 88 -8.54 8.41 12.17
CA GLU A 88 -9.70 8.56 13.05
C GLU A 88 -9.36 8.40 14.55
N GLN A 89 -8.19 7.87 14.88
CA GLN A 89 -7.71 7.79 16.27
C GLN A 89 -7.39 9.18 16.79
N LYS A 90 -8.11 9.61 17.84
CA LYS A 90 -7.87 10.85 18.58
C LYS A 90 -6.89 10.65 19.72
#